data_AF-A0AAY4BBQ6-F1
#
_entry.id   AF-A0AAY4BBQ6-F1
#
_cell.length_a   1.000
_cell.length_b   1.000
_cell.length_c   1.000
_cell.angle_alpha   90.00
_cell.angle_beta   90.00
_cell.angle_gamma   90.00
#
_symmetry.space_group_name_H-M   'P 1'
#
loop_
_entity.id
_entity.type
_entity.pdbx_description
1 polymer ?
#
loop_
_entity_poly.entity_id
_entity_poly.type
_entity_poly.pdbx_seq_one_letter_code
_entity_poly.pdbx_strand_id
1 'polypeptide(L)'
;IKKKPKRDNKPTPEEHLSQIPFRLREIMKSKEEMKLGPAKKKKISPSLMFFLCLLSNGDIPVPVFRRKKRESEKAYVHRMSRAAQYVMFLSNNQGQRQPELDLKMPEKQESKTEKQKFDRLRLQRLKKKKTDRKEQKEEEEMFTDKVEFGEVAMAPPSLNVKPRKAHKKPQGAPKGLLLNTLLGHTAVSSANPSMARKRMMEEERERVVQVYRQLKKQKQEQQELRVAAKQPQ
;
A
#
# COMPACT_ATOMS: atom_id res chain seq x y z
N ILE A 1 -28.51 -54.69 12.90
CA ILE A 1 -27.28 -53.87 13.05
C ILE A 1 -27.02 -53.16 11.71
N LYS A 2 -27.33 -51.86 11.60
CA LYS A 2 -27.17 -51.09 10.35
C LYS A 2 -25.71 -50.67 10.19
N LYS A 3 -25.03 -51.13 9.13
CA LYS A 3 -23.66 -50.73 8.79
C LYS A 3 -23.62 -49.26 8.37
N LYS A 4 -22.71 -48.47 8.96
CA LYS A 4 -22.47 -47.08 8.54
C LYS A 4 -21.71 -47.04 7.22
N PRO A 5 -22.00 -46.09 6.30
CA PRO A 5 -21.23 -45.94 5.07
C PRO A 5 -19.84 -45.38 5.39
N LYS A 6 -18.80 -45.96 4.78
CA LYS A 6 -17.44 -45.44 4.81
C LYS A 6 -17.44 -44.08 4.09
N ARG A 7 -17.01 -43.01 4.79
CA ARG A 7 -16.73 -41.72 4.17
C ARG A 7 -15.32 -41.76 3.63
N ASP A 8 -15.17 -41.60 2.32
CA ASP A 8 -13.89 -41.37 1.69
C ASP A 8 -13.39 -39.97 2.07
N ASN A 9 -12.46 -39.89 3.04
CA ASN A 9 -11.78 -38.67 3.44
C ASN A 9 -10.65 -38.33 2.44
N LYS A 10 -10.98 -38.16 1.15
CA LYS A 10 -10.03 -37.58 0.20
C LYS A 10 -10.21 -36.06 0.25
N PRO A 11 -9.18 -35.28 0.59
CA PRO A 11 -9.31 -33.83 0.63
C PRO A 11 -9.64 -33.31 -0.76
N THR A 12 -10.52 -32.32 -0.81
CA THR A 12 -10.92 -31.65 -2.04
C THR A 12 -9.68 -30.98 -2.64
N PRO A 13 -9.43 -31.01 -3.96
CA PRO A 13 -8.21 -30.45 -4.56
C PRO A 13 -7.96 -28.97 -4.20
N GLU A 14 -9.01 -28.21 -3.89
CA GLU A 14 -8.94 -26.83 -3.40
C GLU A 14 -8.39 -26.69 -1.97
N GLU A 15 -8.58 -27.68 -1.10
CA GLU A 15 -8.05 -27.67 0.28
C GLU A 15 -6.53 -27.83 0.30
N HIS A 16 -5.98 -28.68 -0.56
CA HIS A 16 -4.53 -28.85 -0.70
C HIS A 16 -3.83 -27.57 -1.16
N LEU A 17 -4.45 -26.81 -2.05
CA LEU A 17 -3.92 -25.52 -2.49
C LEU A 17 -3.89 -24.51 -1.35
N SER A 18 -4.86 -24.58 -0.42
CA SER A 18 -4.96 -23.68 0.73
C SER A 18 -3.80 -23.82 1.74
N GLN A 19 -3.20 -25.01 1.83
CA GLN A 19 -2.04 -25.32 2.67
C GLN A 19 -0.71 -24.81 2.08
N ILE A 20 -0.66 -24.60 0.75
CA ILE A 20 0.53 -24.14 0.04
C ILE A 20 0.70 -22.62 0.26
N PRO A 21 1.93 -22.14 0.56
CA PRO A 21 2.22 -20.72 0.68
C PRO A 21 1.73 -19.91 -0.53
N PHE A 22 1.14 -18.75 -0.27
CA PHE A 22 0.46 -17.91 -1.27
C PHE A 22 1.30 -17.69 -2.54
N ARG A 23 2.57 -17.34 -2.38
CA ARG A 23 3.48 -17.07 -3.50
C ARG A 23 3.70 -18.29 -4.40
N LEU A 24 3.79 -19.48 -3.82
CA LEU A 24 3.96 -20.72 -4.58
C LEU A 24 2.64 -21.14 -5.25
N ARG A 25 1.50 -20.95 -4.57
CA ARG A 25 0.16 -21.15 -5.15
C ARG A 25 -0.06 -20.29 -6.39
N GLU A 26 0.32 -19.03 -6.33
CA GLU A 26 0.17 -18.07 -7.44
C GLU A 26 1.07 -18.43 -8.63
N ILE A 27 2.31 -18.86 -8.38
CA ILE A 27 3.23 -19.35 -9.42
C ILE A 27 2.69 -20.62 -10.09
N MET A 28 2.18 -21.59 -9.32
CA MET A 28 1.59 -22.81 -9.86
C MET A 28 0.37 -22.50 -10.73
N LYS A 29 -0.52 -21.61 -10.25
CA LYS A 29 -1.70 -21.17 -11.00
C LYS A 29 -1.32 -20.47 -12.31
N SER A 30 -0.35 -19.54 -12.28
CA SER A 30 0.15 -18.87 -13.49
C SER A 30 0.76 -19.85 -14.49
N LYS A 31 1.52 -20.84 -14.01
CA LYS A 31 2.11 -21.89 -14.83
C LYS A 31 1.04 -22.79 -15.48
N GLU A 32 -0.03 -23.11 -14.76
CA GLU A 32 -1.18 -23.83 -15.31
C GLU A 32 -1.95 -23.00 -16.35
N GLU A 33 -2.16 -21.71 -16.09
CA GLU A 33 -2.80 -20.79 -17.04
C GLU A 33 -1.98 -20.65 -18.34
N MET A 34 -0.65 -20.57 -18.23
CA MET A 34 0.26 -20.57 -19.38
C MET A 34 0.24 -21.90 -20.15
N LYS A 35 0.05 -23.03 -19.45
CA LYS A 35 -0.06 -24.37 -20.07
C LYS A 35 -1.40 -24.58 -20.80
N LEU A 36 -2.48 -23.98 -20.32
CA LEU A 36 -3.83 -24.10 -20.90
C LEU A 36 -4.07 -23.14 -22.08
N GLY A 37 -3.22 -22.13 -22.26
CA GLY A 37 -3.28 -21.16 -23.34
C GLY A 37 -4.51 -20.22 -23.27
N PRO A 38 -4.58 -19.19 -24.13
CA PRO A 38 -5.67 -18.20 -24.11
C PRO A 38 -7.05 -18.76 -24.48
N ALA A 39 -7.12 -20.00 -24.97
CA ALA A 39 -8.31 -20.61 -25.54
C ALA A 39 -9.41 -21.01 -24.53
N LYS A 40 -9.11 -21.07 -23.22
CA LYS A 40 -10.07 -21.55 -22.19
C LYS A 40 -10.52 -20.52 -21.17
N LYS A 41 -10.33 -19.22 -21.42
CA LYS A 41 -10.99 -18.18 -20.61
C LYS A 41 -12.49 -18.22 -20.93
N LYS A 42 -13.31 -18.76 -20.02
CA LYS A 42 -14.79 -18.74 -20.14
C LYS A 42 -15.22 -17.30 -20.37
N LYS A 43 -15.61 -16.96 -21.60
CA LYS A 43 -16.14 -15.63 -21.93
C LYS A 43 -17.40 -15.45 -21.10
N ILE A 44 -17.43 -14.38 -20.31
CA ILE A 44 -18.62 -13.95 -19.59
C ILE A 44 -19.73 -13.77 -20.63
N SER A 45 -20.88 -14.41 -20.42
CA SER A 45 -21.96 -14.33 -21.40
C SER A 45 -22.44 -12.87 -21.53
N PRO A 46 -22.86 -12.41 -22.72
CA PRO A 46 -23.33 -11.03 -22.91
C PRO A 46 -24.53 -10.69 -22.01
N SER A 47 -25.34 -11.70 -21.65
CA SER A 47 -26.39 -11.57 -20.62
C SER A 47 -25.80 -11.23 -19.25
N LEU A 48 -24.72 -11.89 -18.83
CA LEU A 48 -24.10 -11.64 -17.54
C LEU A 48 -23.39 -10.28 -17.52
N MET A 49 -22.78 -9.87 -18.65
CA MET A 49 -22.20 -8.53 -18.84
C MET A 49 -23.26 -7.43 -18.73
N PHE A 50 -24.42 -7.59 -19.36
CA PHE A 50 -25.53 -6.64 -19.27
C PHE A 50 -26.07 -6.53 -17.84
N PHE A 51 -26.22 -7.66 -17.14
CA PHE A 51 -26.62 -7.68 -15.73
C PHE A 51 -25.57 -7.02 -14.82
N LEU A 52 -24.28 -7.27 -15.04
CA LEU A 52 -23.19 -6.63 -14.28
C LEU A 52 -23.16 -5.11 -14.49
N CYS A 53 -23.44 -4.66 -15.71
CA CYS A 53 -23.50 -3.24 -16.06
C CYS A 53 -24.69 -2.55 -15.39
N LEU A 54 -25.87 -3.18 -15.35
CA LEU A 54 -27.04 -2.61 -14.67
C LEU A 54 -26.89 -2.59 -13.15
N LEU A 55 -26.28 -3.62 -12.56
CA LEU A 55 -25.97 -3.65 -11.12
C LEU A 55 -25.01 -2.51 -10.69
N SER A 56 -24.18 -2.00 -11.61
CA SER A 56 -23.25 -0.90 -11.32
C SER A 56 -23.94 0.42 -10.98
N ASN A 57 -25.22 0.57 -11.32
CA ASN A 57 -26.01 1.78 -11.02
C ASN A 57 -26.79 1.67 -9.70
N GLY A 58 -26.61 0.60 -8.92
CA GLY A 58 -27.22 0.42 -7.59
C GLY A 58 -28.72 0.06 -7.59
N ASP A 59 -29.41 0.23 -8.72
CA ASP A 59 -30.84 -0.07 -8.83
C ASP A 59 -31.12 -1.52 -9.25
N ILE A 60 -32.13 -2.13 -8.60
CA ILE A 60 -32.58 -3.48 -8.92
C ILE A 60 -33.31 -3.47 -10.26
N PRO A 61 -32.90 -4.29 -11.24
CA PRO A 61 -33.58 -4.36 -12.53
C PRO A 61 -35.02 -4.83 -12.36
N VAL A 62 -35.99 -4.08 -12.90
CA VAL A 62 -37.39 -4.48 -12.94
C VAL A 62 -37.59 -5.47 -14.11
N PRO A 63 -37.87 -6.77 -13.84
CA PRO A 63 -38.02 -7.74 -14.90
C PRO A 63 -39.34 -7.54 -15.65
N VAL A 64 -39.29 -7.52 -16.98
CA VAL A 64 -40.48 -7.45 -17.82
C VAL A 64 -40.97 -8.85 -18.15
N PHE A 65 -42.16 -9.20 -17.66
CA PHE A 65 -42.75 -10.52 -17.86
C PHE A 65 -43.68 -10.54 -19.08
N ARG A 66 -43.12 -10.89 -20.24
CA ARG A 66 -43.87 -11.19 -21.47
C ARG A 66 -43.55 -12.59 -21.96
N ARG A 67 -44.56 -13.39 -22.34
CA ARG A 67 -44.36 -14.74 -22.88
C ARG A 67 -43.68 -14.65 -24.25
N LYS A 68 -42.63 -15.46 -24.48
CA LYS A 68 -41.93 -15.48 -25.77
C LYS A 68 -42.72 -16.29 -26.80
N LYS A 69 -42.52 -16.00 -28.09
CA LYS A 69 -43.27 -16.65 -29.20
C LYS A 69 -43.21 -18.19 -29.22
N ARG A 70 -42.12 -18.79 -28.74
CA ARG A 70 -41.90 -20.27 -28.72
C ARG A 70 -41.83 -20.85 -27.30
N GLU A 71 -42.30 -20.12 -26.30
CA GLU A 71 -42.23 -20.53 -24.90
C GLU A 71 -43.53 -21.19 -24.46
N SER A 72 -43.42 -22.37 -23.85
CA SER A 72 -44.55 -23.02 -23.20
C SER A 72 -44.96 -22.28 -21.93
N GLU A 73 -46.22 -22.42 -21.52
CA GLU A 73 -46.75 -21.77 -20.31
C GLU A 73 -45.96 -22.13 -19.06
N LYS A 74 -45.60 -23.41 -18.92
CA LYS A 74 -44.79 -23.90 -17.80
C LYS A 74 -43.40 -23.27 -17.78
N ALA A 75 -42.76 -23.10 -18.94
CA ALA A 75 -41.46 -22.45 -19.04
C ALA A 75 -41.54 -20.95 -18.70
N TYR A 76 -42.62 -20.28 -19.12
CA TYR A 76 -42.90 -18.89 -18.77
C TYR A 76 -43.06 -18.70 -17.26
N VAL A 77 -43.90 -19.50 -16.62
CA VAL A 77 -44.12 -19.46 -15.17
C VAL A 77 -42.82 -19.72 -14.42
N HIS A 78 -42.00 -20.68 -14.88
CA HIS A 78 -40.71 -20.97 -14.27
C HIS A 78 -39.69 -19.82 -14.42
N ARG A 79 -39.66 -19.15 -15.58
CA ARG A 79 -38.82 -17.95 -15.76
C ARG A 79 -39.28 -16.82 -14.84
N MET A 80 -40.60 -16.63 -14.74
CA MET A 80 -41.20 -15.62 -13.89
C MET A 80 -40.88 -15.85 -12.41
N SER A 81 -41.06 -17.08 -11.92
CA SER A 81 -40.78 -17.44 -10.53
C SER A 81 -39.30 -17.29 -10.18
N ARG A 82 -38.40 -17.72 -11.06
CA ARG A 82 -36.95 -17.57 -10.85
C ARG A 82 -36.52 -16.10 -10.80
N ALA A 83 -37.07 -15.26 -11.69
CA ALA A 83 -36.77 -13.83 -11.70
C ALA A 83 -37.30 -13.12 -10.44
N ALA A 84 -38.51 -13.48 -9.99
CA ALA A 84 -39.10 -12.93 -8.77
C ALA A 84 -38.28 -13.31 -7.53
N GLN A 85 -37.85 -14.58 -7.42
CA GLN A 85 -36.95 -15.04 -6.36
C GLN A 85 -35.63 -14.27 -6.36
N TYR A 86 -35.07 -14.02 -7.54
CA TYR A 86 -33.81 -13.28 -7.67
C TYR A 86 -33.94 -11.81 -7.30
N VAL A 87 -35.01 -11.13 -7.73
CA VAL A 87 -35.31 -9.74 -7.32
C VAL A 87 -35.54 -9.65 -5.82
N MET A 88 -36.29 -10.59 -5.24
CA MET A 88 -36.49 -10.67 -3.79
C MET A 88 -35.16 -10.82 -3.06
N PHE A 89 -34.29 -11.70 -3.54
CA PHE A 89 -32.93 -11.85 -3.00
C PHE A 89 -32.15 -10.53 -3.10
N LEU A 90 -32.13 -9.86 -4.25
CA LEU A 90 -31.43 -8.58 -4.40
C LEU A 90 -31.99 -7.52 -3.44
N SER A 91 -33.32 -7.43 -3.30
CA SER A 91 -34.01 -6.49 -2.41
C SER A 91 -33.64 -6.70 -0.96
N ASN A 92 -33.63 -7.95 -0.49
CA ASN A 92 -33.28 -8.29 0.89
C ASN A 92 -31.82 -7.99 1.23
N ASN A 93 -30.94 -7.97 0.22
CA ASN A 93 -29.52 -7.66 0.38
C ASN A 93 -29.21 -6.16 0.18
N GLN A 94 -30.21 -5.31 -0.12
CA GLN A 94 -29.98 -3.88 -0.18
C GLN A 94 -30.01 -3.27 1.23
N GLY A 95 -29.07 -2.35 1.51
CA GLY A 95 -29.14 -1.50 2.69
C GLY A 95 -30.34 -0.56 2.63
N GLN A 96 -30.73 0.01 3.78
CA GLN A 96 -31.84 0.95 3.86
C GLN A 96 -31.55 2.19 3.00
N ARG A 97 -32.29 2.34 1.88
CA ARG A 97 -32.20 3.54 1.04
C ARG A 97 -32.80 4.73 1.79
N GLN A 98 -32.04 5.80 1.91
CA GLN A 98 -32.52 7.10 2.40
C GLN A 98 -32.53 8.10 1.24
N PRO A 99 -33.53 8.01 0.34
CA PRO A 99 -33.61 8.89 -0.84
C PRO A 99 -33.74 10.38 -0.46
N GLU A 100 -34.16 10.69 0.76
CA GLU A 100 -34.30 12.06 1.25
C GLU A 100 -32.95 12.72 1.63
N LEU A 101 -31.87 11.94 1.80
CA LEU A 101 -30.51 12.48 2.04
C LEU A 101 -29.80 12.93 0.75
N ASP A 102 -30.19 12.39 -0.41
CA ASP A 102 -29.48 12.58 -1.68
C ASP A 102 -29.81 13.90 -2.40
N LEU A 103 -30.80 14.66 -1.94
CA LEU A 103 -31.00 16.05 -2.40
C LEU A 103 -29.86 17.00 -1.96
N LYS A 104 -28.88 16.51 -1.19
CA LYS A 104 -27.72 17.28 -0.72
C LYS A 104 -26.35 16.67 -1.05
N MET A 105 -26.23 15.78 -2.04
CA MET A 105 -24.90 15.29 -2.45
C MET A 105 -24.66 15.41 -3.97
N PRO A 106 -23.52 16.01 -4.39
CA PRO A 106 -23.24 16.23 -5.80
C PRO A 106 -22.75 14.93 -6.46
N GLU A 107 -23.44 14.52 -7.52
CA GLU A 107 -23.03 13.43 -8.39
C GLU A 107 -21.66 13.68 -9.07
N LYS A 108 -20.89 12.58 -9.23
CA LYS A 108 -19.51 12.47 -9.77
C LYS A 108 -18.40 13.02 -8.86
N GLN A 109 -17.93 12.22 -7.90
CA GLN A 109 -16.83 12.63 -7.01
C GLN A 109 -15.54 11.80 -7.06
N GLU A 110 -15.44 10.62 -7.67
CA GLU A 110 -14.16 9.88 -7.57
C GLU A 110 -13.02 10.53 -8.37
N SER A 111 -13.26 10.96 -9.62
CA SER A 111 -12.24 11.67 -10.43
C SER A 111 -12.13 13.17 -10.14
N LYS A 112 -13.15 13.78 -9.53
CA LYS A 112 -13.13 15.18 -9.07
C LYS A 112 -12.47 15.33 -7.70
N THR A 113 -12.58 14.34 -6.80
CA THR A 113 -11.99 14.40 -5.46
C THR A 113 -10.47 14.34 -5.49
N GLU A 114 -9.85 13.56 -6.39
CA GLU A 114 -8.38 13.54 -6.49
C GLU A 114 -7.81 14.88 -6.98
N LYS A 115 -8.44 15.48 -8.01
CA LYS A 115 -8.07 16.81 -8.50
C LYS A 115 -8.30 17.89 -7.43
N GLN A 116 -9.45 17.88 -6.75
CA GLN A 116 -9.72 18.79 -5.62
C GLN A 116 -8.75 18.58 -4.45
N LYS A 117 -8.35 17.34 -4.14
CA LYS A 117 -7.34 17.04 -3.11
C LYS A 117 -5.98 17.57 -3.54
N PHE A 118 -5.59 17.44 -4.80
CA PHE A 118 -4.35 17.99 -5.34
C PHE A 118 -4.33 19.52 -5.28
N ASP A 119 -5.44 20.17 -5.66
CA ASP A 119 -5.59 21.62 -5.58
C ASP A 119 -5.53 22.12 -4.13
N ARG A 120 -6.18 21.40 -3.21
CA ARG A 120 -6.11 21.69 -1.76
C ARG A 120 -4.69 21.54 -1.22
N LEU A 121 -3.96 20.50 -1.61
CA LEU A 121 -2.57 20.27 -1.20
C LEU A 121 -1.64 21.35 -1.76
N ARG A 122 -1.86 21.79 -3.01
CA ARG A 122 -1.13 22.90 -3.63
C ARG A 122 -1.36 24.21 -2.89
N LEU A 123 -2.61 24.51 -2.53
CA LEU A 123 -2.95 25.68 -1.70
C LEU A 123 -2.29 25.63 -0.32
N GLN A 124 -2.28 24.46 0.33
CA GLN A 124 -1.60 24.28 1.61
C GLN A 124 -0.09 24.51 1.50
N ARG A 125 0.57 24.00 0.45
CA ARG A 125 2.01 24.25 0.20
C ARG A 125 2.30 25.73 -0.02
N LEU A 126 1.45 26.43 -0.76
CA LEU A 126 1.63 27.87 -0.98
C LEU A 126 1.48 28.68 0.32
N LYS A 127 0.54 28.29 1.19
CA LYS A 127 0.38 28.92 2.51
C LYS A 127 1.62 28.68 3.38
N LYS A 128 2.11 27.43 3.46
CA LYS A 128 3.34 27.09 4.19
C LYS A 128 4.55 27.87 3.67
N LYS A 129 4.77 27.90 2.35
CA LYS A 129 5.87 28.69 1.77
C LYS A 129 5.80 30.18 2.11
N LYS A 130 4.59 30.74 2.29
CA LYS A 130 4.42 32.13 2.75
C LYS A 130 4.73 32.31 4.22
N THR A 131 4.38 31.36 5.09
CA THR A 131 4.73 31.41 6.53
C THR A 131 6.23 31.24 6.70
N ASP A 132 6.82 30.23 6.06
CA ASP A 132 8.26 29.95 6.15
C ASP A 132 9.08 31.17 5.65
N ARG A 133 8.63 31.85 4.59
CA ARG A 133 9.29 33.06 4.08
C ARG A 133 9.12 34.28 5.01
N LYS A 134 8.04 34.34 5.79
CA LYS A 134 7.87 35.39 6.79
C LYS A 134 8.80 35.13 7.98
N GLU A 135 8.80 33.89 8.48
CA GLU A 135 9.71 33.44 9.54
C GLU A 135 11.17 33.71 9.18
N GLN A 136 11.60 33.37 7.96
CA GLN A 136 12.95 33.69 7.48
C GLN A 136 13.28 35.18 7.50
N LYS A 137 12.33 36.04 7.13
CA LYS A 137 12.54 37.50 7.17
C LYS A 137 12.60 38.04 8.59
N GLU A 138 11.77 37.50 9.48
CA GLU A 138 11.77 37.84 10.89
C GLU A 138 13.10 37.40 11.53
N GLU A 139 13.60 36.21 11.19
CA GLU A 139 14.94 35.76 11.58
C GLU A 139 16.05 36.67 11.03
N GLU A 140 16.02 36.97 9.74
CA GLU A 140 16.96 37.91 9.12
C GLU A 140 16.96 39.25 9.86
N GLU A 141 15.79 39.82 10.14
CA GLU A 141 15.66 41.09 10.87
C GLU A 141 16.21 41.00 12.30
N MET A 142 16.02 39.88 13.00
CA MET A 142 16.58 39.65 14.34
C MET A 142 18.12 39.55 14.35
N PHE A 143 18.73 39.09 13.25
CA PHE A 143 20.19 38.90 13.16
C PHE A 143 20.91 39.96 12.31
N THR A 144 20.19 40.96 11.80
CA THR A 144 20.76 42.13 11.12
C THR A 144 20.83 43.33 12.06
N ASP A 145 22.03 43.70 12.47
CA ASP A 145 22.25 44.95 13.20
C ASP A 145 22.17 46.15 12.23
N LYS A 146 21.33 47.14 12.55
CA LYS A 146 21.28 48.41 11.81
C LYS A 146 22.40 49.32 12.30
N VAL A 147 23.26 49.75 11.39
CA VAL A 147 24.38 50.67 11.65
C VAL A 147 24.12 51.96 10.90
N GLU A 148 24.25 53.10 11.57
CA GLU A 148 23.98 54.41 10.98
C GLU A 148 25.08 54.84 10.00
N PHE A 149 24.71 55.66 9.02
CA PHE A 149 25.65 56.11 8.00
C PHE A 149 26.75 57.00 8.61
N GLY A 150 28.01 56.57 8.49
CA GLY A 150 29.18 57.26 9.06
C GLY A 150 29.88 56.48 10.16
N GLU A 151 29.26 55.41 10.68
CA GLU A 151 29.88 54.50 11.66
C GLU A 151 30.67 53.38 10.94
N VAL A 152 31.87 53.06 11.45
CA VAL A 152 32.71 51.99 10.88
C VAL A 152 32.42 50.67 11.61
N ALA A 153 31.60 49.82 10.99
CA ALA A 153 31.38 48.46 11.48
C ALA A 153 32.56 47.56 11.06
N MET A 154 33.19 46.90 12.04
CA MET A 154 34.24 45.92 11.76
C MET A 154 33.60 44.64 11.21
N ALA A 155 34.10 44.18 10.07
CA ALA A 155 33.68 42.90 9.51
C ALA A 155 33.96 41.77 10.52
N PRO A 156 33.03 40.83 10.73
CA PRO A 156 33.28 39.71 11.62
C PRO A 156 34.50 38.91 11.14
N PRO A 157 35.36 38.43 12.05
CA PRO A 157 36.57 37.71 11.67
C PRO A 157 36.20 36.41 10.95
N SER A 158 36.68 36.24 9.71
CA SER A 158 36.48 35.02 8.95
C SER A 158 37.40 33.90 9.45
N LEU A 159 36.82 32.77 9.85
CA LEU A 159 37.58 31.57 10.19
C LEU A 159 38.11 30.87 8.93
N ASN A 160 39.28 31.30 8.44
CA ASN A 160 39.96 30.67 7.29
C ASN A 160 40.80 29.44 7.67
N VAL A 161 40.66 28.93 8.90
CA VAL A 161 41.41 27.79 9.39
C VAL A 161 40.80 26.50 8.86
N LYS A 162 41.62 25.67 8.20
CA LYS A 162 41.20 24.32 7.81
C LYS A 162 40.93 23.50 9.07
N PRO A 163 39.78 22.80 9.18
CA PRO A 163 39.51 21.95 10.34
C PRO A 163 40.66 20.95 10.53
N ARG A 164 41.12 20.75 11.77
CA ARG A 164 42.30 19.91 12.09
C ARG A 164 42.25 18.49 11.53
N LYS A 165 41.03 17.97 11.27
CA LYS A 165 40.77 16.65 10.68
C LYS A 165 40.18 16.69 9.26
N ALA A 166 40.20 17.83 8.59
CA ALA A 166 39.70 17.92 7.22
C ALA A 166 40.65 17.17 6.27
N HIS A 167 40.14 16.11 5.64
CA HIS A 167 40.87 15.40 4.61
C HIS A 167 41.11 16.34 3.42
N LYS A 168 42.39 16.59 3.08
CA LYS A 168 42.76 17.27 1.84
C LYS A 168 42.32 16.39 0.68
N LYS A 169 41.18 16.70 0.05
CA LYS A 169 40.82 16.03 -1.21
C LYS A 169 41.83 16.47 -2.27
N PRO A 170 42.57 15.55 -2.92
CA PRO A 170 43.41 15.92 -4.04
C PRO A 170 42.51 16.51 -5.12
N GLN A 171 42.78 17.75 -5.49
CA GLN A 171 42.17 18.41 -6.62
C GLN A 171 42.68 17.69 -7.88
N GLY A 172 41.92 16.69 -8.37
CA GLY A 172 42.22 16.05 -9.66
C GLY A 172 42.32 14.52 -9.72
N ALA A 173 41.97 13.74 -8.69
CA ALA A 173 41.89 12.28 -8.84
C ALA A 173 40.50 11.84 -9.37
N PRO A 174 40.41 10.97 -10.41
CA PRO A 174 39.14 10.45 -10.87
C PRO A 174 38.47 9.66 -9.75
N LYS A 175 37.17 9.89 -9.55
CA LYS A 175 36.37 9.44 -8.39
C LYS A 175 36.06 7.93 -8.43
N GLY A 176 37.06 7.07 -8.62
CA GLY A 176 36.88 5.61 -8.65
C GLY A 176 38.17 4.88 -8.28
N LEU A 177 38.07 3.88 -7.40
CA LEU A 177 39.17 2.97 -7.10
C LEU A 177 39.46 2.10 -8.33
N LEU A 178 40.73 1.87 -8.68
CA LEU A 178 41.14 0.99 -9.79
C LEU A 178 40.51 -0.42 -9.68
N LEU A 179 40.35 -0.89 -8.45
CA LEU A 179 39.75 -2.19 -8.16
C LEU A 179 38.28 -2.26 -8.62
N ASN A 180 37.54 -1.15 -8.58
CA ASN A 180 36.15 -1.09 -9.02
C ASN A 180 36.02 -1.24 -10.53
N THR A 181 36.97 -0.69 -11.30
CA THR A 181 37.10 -0.92 -12.75
C THR A 181 37.50 -2.36 -13.06
N LEU A 182 38.36 -2.98 -12.24
CA LEU A 182 38.81 -4.35 -12.47
C LEU A 182 37.74 -5.39 -12.12
N LEU A 183 36.94 -5.11 -11.08
CA LEU A 183 35.87 -5.98 -10.59
C LEU A 183 34.51 -5.69 -11.26
N GLY A 184 34.46 -4.74 -12.20
CA GLY A 184 33.23 -4.35 -12.91
C GLY A 184 32.16 -3.70 -12.02
N HIS A 185 32.51 -3.33 -10.79
CA HIS A 185 31.59 -2.72 -9.84
C HIS A 185 31.66 -1.20 -9.99
N THR A 186 30.73 -0.60 -10.74
CA THR A 186 30.54 0.85 -10.65
C THR A 186 30.20 1.21 -9.21
N ALA A 187 30.91 2.19 -8.62
CA ALA A 187 30.59 2.69 -7.30
C ALA A 187 29.10 3.05 -7.28
N VAL A 188 28.30 2.22 -6.60
CA VAL A 188 26.87 2.46 -6.48
C VAL A 188 26.76 3.82 -5.83
N SER A 189 26.25 4.77 -6.60
CA SER A 189 26.10 6.16 -6.20
C SER A 189 25.71 6.24 -4.72
N SER A 190 26.39 7.08 -3.95
CA SER A 190 25.95 7.47 -2.61
C SER A 190 24.62 8.25 -2.63
N ALA A 191 23.88 8.20 -3.73
CA ALA A 191 22.51 8.64 -3.80
C ALA A 191 21.66 7.80 -2.83
N ASN A 192 20.81 8.53 -2.10
CA ASN A 192 19.78 7.97 -1.25
C ASN A 192 19.16 6.70 -1.88
N PRO A 193 19.19 5.55 -1.19
CA PRO A 193 18.60 4.33 -1.74
C PRO A 193 17.12 4.56 -2.09
N SER A 194 16.62 3.85 -3.11
CA SER A 194 15.21 3.90 -3.48
C SER A 194 14.32 3.61 -2.26
N MET A 195 13.11 4.18 -2.21
CA MET A 195 12.20 4.00 -1.06
C MET A 195 11.94 2.52 -0.75
N ALA A 196 11.85 1.66 -1.77
CA ALA A 196 11.70 0.22 -1.58
C ALA A 196 12.94 -0.40 -0.89
N ARG A 197 14.15 0.03 -1.28
CA ARG A 197 15.39 -0.45 -0.67
C ARG A 197 15.58 0.07 0.76
N LYS A 198 15.16 1.30 1.04
CA LYS A 198 15.13 1.85 2.41
C LYS A 198 14.25 1.00 3.32
N ARG A 199 13.04 0.66 2.87
CA ARG A 199 12.12 -0.21 3.63
C ARG A 199 12.74 -1.57 3.94
N MET A 200 13.35 -2.23 2.96
CA MET A 200 14.03 -3.51 3.20
C MET A 200 15.16 -3.39 4.23
N MET A 201 15.98 -2.34 4.15
CA MET A 201 17.07 -2.12 5.11
C MET A 201 16.55 -1.80 6.52
N GLU A 202 15.47 -1.04 6.64
CA GLU A 202 14.83 -0.69 7.91
C GLU A 202 14.19 -1.93 8.56
N GLU A 203 13.47 -2.76 7.81
CA GLU A 203 12.90 -4.03 8.29
C GLU A 203 14.00 -4.99 8.80
N GLU A 204 15.12 -5.10 8.09
CA GLU A 204 16.24 -5.92 8.58
C GLU A 204 16.85 -5.35 9.87
N ARG A 205 17.00 -4.02 9.95
CA ARG A 205 17.50 -3.36 11.16
C ARG A 205 16.58 -3.63 12.35
N GLU A 206 15.27 -3.53 12.16
CA GLU A 206 14.28 -3.81 13.20
C GLU A 206 14.35 -5.27 13.68
N ARG A 207 14.46 -6.23 12.75
CA ARG A 207 14.62 -7.65 13.10
C ARG A 207 15.86 -7.90 13.96
N VAL A 208 17.02 -7.36 13.56
CA VAL A 208 18.27 -7.51 14.33
C VAL A 208 18.15 -6.88 15.72
N VAL A 209 17.53 -5.70 15.82
CA VAL A 209 17.34 -5.02 17.10
C VAL A 209 16.41 -5.81 18.03
N GLN A 210 15.33 -6.40 17.51
CA GLN A 210 14.42 -7.23 18.30
C GLN A 210 15.14 -8.47 18.84
N VAL A 211 15.90 -9.18 18.00
CA VAL A 211 16.70 -10.35 18.41
C VAL A 211 17.73 -9.96 19.47
N TYR A 212 18.44 -8.85 19.27
CA TYR A 212 19.41 -8.35 20.24
C TYR A 212 18.76 -8.02 21.59
N ARG A 213 17.58 -7.37 21.59
CA ARG A 213 16.84 -7.08 22.82
C ARG A 213 16.42 -8.34 23.55
N GLN A 214 15.95 -9.36 22.83
CA GLN A 214 15.58 -10.65 23.42
C GLN A 214 16.79 -11.35 24.05
N LEU A 215 17.91 -11.45 23.32
CA LEU A 215 19.15 -12.02 23.83
C LEU A 215 19.66 -11.26 25.07
N LYS A 216 19.54 -9.93 25.07
CA LYS A 216 19.95 -9.11 26.20
C LYS A 216 19.08 -9.36 27.44
N LYS A 217 17.76 -9.50 27.28
CA LYS A 217 16.84 -9.87 28.37
C LYS A 217 17.19 -11.23 28.96
N GLN A 218 17.36 -12.25 28.12
CA GLN A 218 17.75 -13.59 28.56
C GLN A 218 19.07 -13.57 29.34
N LYS A 219 20.04 -12.77 28.90
CA LYS A 219 21.32 -12.63 29.61
C LYS A 219 21.16 -11.97 30.98
N GLN A 220 20.26 -11.00 31.12
CA GLN A 220 19.95 -10.35 32.40
C GLN A 220 19.26 -11.33 33.36
N GLU A 221 18.24 -12.06 32.89
CA GLU A 221 17.55 -13.09 33.69
C GLU A 221 18.53 -14.17 34.18
N GLN A 222 19.43 -14.63 33.31
CA GLN A 222 20.48 -15.57 33.71
C GLN A 222 21.45 -14.99 34.76
N GLN A 223 21.75 -13.69 34.69
CA GLN A 223 22.57 -13.02 35.70
C GLN A 223 21.83 -12.90 37.02
N GLU A 224 20.55 -12.53 37.02
CA GLU A 224 19.70 -12.45 38.21
C GLU A 224 19.55 -13.81 38.89
N LEU A 225 19.28 -14.87 38.14
CA LEU A 225 19.24 -16.24 38.65
C LEU A 225 20.58 -16.68 39.26
N ARG A 226 21.70 -16.32 38.62
CA ARG A 226 23.05 -16.60 39.15
C ARG A 226 23.38 -15.81 40.41
N VAL A 227 22.88 -14.58 40.52
CA VAL A 227 23.04 -13.75 41.73
C VAL A 227 22.17 -14.28 42.86
N ALA A 228 20.91 -14.62 42.58
CA ALA A 228 19.99 -15.22 43.54
C ALA A 228 20.50 -16.57 44.07
N ALA A 229 21.07 -17.42 43.21
CA ALA A 229 21.67 -18.69 43.61
C ALA A 229 22.97 -18.54 44.44
N LYS A 230 23.60 -17.36 44.45
CA LYS A 230 24.82 -17.07 45.23
C LYS A 230 24.56 -16.39 46.57
N GLN A 231 23.31 -16.04 46.88
CA GLN A 231 22.93 -15.56 48.21
C GLN A 231 22.75 -16.78 49.12
N PRO A 232 23.61 -17.00 50.15
CA PRO A 232 23.35 -18.03 51.15
C PRO A 232 22.17 -17.59 52.02
N GLN A 233 21.34 -18.56 52.45
CA GLN A 233 20.32 -18.35 53.46
C GLN A 233 20.93 -18.12 54.85
#